data_AF-A0A2A2HYZ8-F1
#
_entry.id   AF-A0A2A2HYZ8-F1
#
_cell.length_a   1.000
_cell.length_b   1.000
_cell.length_c   1.000
_cell.angle_alpha   90.00
_cell.angle_beta   90.00
_cell.angle_gamma   90.00
#
_symmetry.space_group_name_H-M   'P 1'
#
loop_
_entity.id
_entity.type
_entity.pdbx_description
1 polymer ?
#
loop_
_entity_poly.entity_id
_entity_poly.type
_entity_poly.pdbx_seq_one_letter_code
_entity_poly.pdbx_strand_id
1 'polypeptide(L)'
;MFPKVEVGGRVAWNRTQTNCFRVGCDIRDLSANIKLQAPLIPEEWFSLAAGVQDLGGEANFFDATYIVAGRSLGPVDLSAGYGDPDIEGRYLDGAFGAIQYSPVEWAGVIAEHDAQDARAGLRLNSPKGLLPFGAQVKSKVLLWNEGDSESDRRFFSVGISIPFGNEASKDDT
;
A
#
# COMPACT_ATOMS: atom_id res chain seq x y z
N MET A 1 -15.19 6.31 -13.30
CA MET A 1 -14.32 5.75 -12.24
C MET A 1 -15.23 5.27 -11.12
N PHE A 2 -15.06 4.06 -10.58
CA PHE A 2 -15.90 3.57 -9.47
C PHE A 2 -15.39 4.22 -8.17
N PRO A 3 -16.15 5.13 -7.52
CA PRO A 3 -15.62 6.03 -6.49
C PRO A 3 -15.17 5.34 -5.18
N LYS A 4 -15.28 4.01 -5.10
CA LYS A 4 -15.14 3.22 -3.87
C LYS A 4 -14.48 1.86 -4.09
N VAL A 5 -13.86 1.67 -5.25
CA VAL A 5 -13.18 0.44 -5.64
C VAL A 5 -11.74 0.76 -6.00
N GLU A 6 -10.82 0.12 -5.31
CA GLU A 6 -9.39 0.16 -5.60
C GLU A 6 -8.96 -1.23 -6.08
N VAL A 7 -8.24 -1.29 -7.18
CA VAL A 7 -7.67 -2.51 -7.75
C VAL A 7 -6.20 -2.26 -8.03
N GLY A 8 -5.34 -3.19 -7.62
CA GLY A 8 -3.90 -3.12 -7.84
C GLY A 8 -3.33 -4.47 -8.25
N GLY A 9 -2.19 -4.42 -8.93
CA GLY A 9 -1.41 -5.60 -9.29
C GLY A 9 0.06 -5.37 -9.00
N ARG A 10 0.77 -6.42 -8.62
CA ARG A 10 2.20 -6.40 -8.32
C ARG A 10 2.88 -7.54 -9.06
N VAL A 11 4.02 -7.24 -9.66
CA VAL A 11 4.92 -8.25 -10.22
C VAL A 11 6.24 -8.20 -9.47
N ALA A 12 6.71 -9.33 -8.97
CA ALA A 12 8.01 -9.48 -8.35
C ALA A 12 8.83 -10.54 -9.10
N TRP A 13 10.14 -10.29 -9.24
CA TRP A 13 11.07 -11.22 -9.88
C TRP A 13 12.41 -11.20 -9.14
N ASN A 14 13.03 -12.37 -8.98
CA ASN A 14 14.36 -12.48 -8.39
C ASN A 14 15.49 -12.27 -9.42
N ARG A 15 15.29 -12.74 -10.66
CA ARG A 15 16.22 -12.49 -11.79
C ARG A 15 15.47 -12.10 -13.05
N THR A 16 15.99 -11.09 -13.75
CA THR A 16 15.37 -10.52 -14.97
C THR A 16 15.72 -11.28 -16.25
N GLN A 17 16.67 -12.23 -16.21
CA GLN A 17 17.23 -12.92 -17.38
C GLN A 17 16.93 -14.43 -17.42
N THR A 18 15.74 -14.85 -16.97
CA THR A 18 15.29 -16.25 -17.07
C THR A 18 14.12 -16.34 -18.06
N ASN A 19 14.22 -17.27 -19.01
CA ASN A 19 13.10 -17.63 -19.88
C ASN A 19 12.64 -19.06 -19.52
N CYS A 20 11.36 -19.23 -19.20
CA CYS A 20 10.79 -20.53 -18.82
C CYS A 20 10.71 -21.56 -19.97
N PHE A 21 11.55 -21.41 -21.00
CA PHE A 21 11.72 -22.33 -22.13
C PHE A 21 12.99 -23.18 -22.03
N ARG A 22 13.89 -22.92 -21.06
CA ARG A 22 15.00 -23.81 -20.68
C ARG A 22 14.99 -23.99 -19.16
N VAL A 23 15.19 -25.23 -18.70
CA VAL A 23 15.02 -25.69 -17.32
C VAL A 23 15.67 -24.73 -16.29
N GLY A 24 14.87 -24.29 -15.31
CA GLY A 24 15.29 -23.44 -14.19
C GLY A 24 14.56 -22.09 -14.14
N CYS A 25 13.27 -22.06 -13.79
CA CYS A 25 12.59 -20.79 -13.49
C CYS A 25 12.92 -20.37 -12.05
N ASP A 26 13.62 -19.25 -11.91
CA ASP A 26 13.64 -18.48 -10.66
C ASP A 26 12.25 -17.86 -10.40
N ILE A 27 11.94 -17.58 -9.14
CA ILE A 27 10.62 -17.11 -8.69
C ILE A 27 10.21 -15.82 -9.42
N ARG A 28 9.07 -15.90 -10.11
CA ARG A 28 8.29 -14.78 -10.63
C ARG A 28 6.91 -14.85 -10.01
N ASP A 29 6.52 -13.80 -9.31
CA ASP A 29 5.24 -13.71 -8.62
C ASP A 29 4.40 -12.59 -9.21
N LEU A 30 3.12 -12.87 -9.44
CA LEU A 30 2.11 -11.91 -9.87
C LEU A 30 0.98 -11.99 -8.86
N SER A 31 0.78 -10.91 -8.12
CA SER A 31 -0.30 -10.76 -7.14
C SER A 31 -1.25 -9.66 -7.59
N ALA A 32 -2.55 -9.82 -7.31
CA ALA A 32 -3.53 -8.77 -7.43
C ALA A 32 -4.17 -8.44 -6.08
N ASN A 33 -4.70 -7.24 -5.92
CA ASN A 33 -5.41 -6.82 -4.73
C ASN A 33 -6.67 -6.06 -5.11
N ILE A 34 -7.70 -6.21 -4.28
CA ILE A 34 -8.98 -5.52 -4.43
C ILE A 34 -9.36 -4.96 -3.06
N LYS A 35 -9.82 -3.71 -3.03
CA LYS A 35 -10.34 -3.05 -1.83
C LYS A 35 -11.63 -2.29 -2.15
N LEU A 36 -12.61 -2.47 -1.29
CA LEU A 36 -13.95 -1.90 -1.39
C LEU A 36 -14.21 -1.01 -0.18
N GLN A 37 -14.48 0.26 -0.42
CA GLN A 37 -14.79 1.23 0.62
C GLN A 37 -16.29 1.28 0.91
N ALA A 38 -16.65 1.28 2.19
CA ALA A 38 -18.02 1.37 2.66
C ALA A 38 -18.67 2.68 2.18
N PRO A 39 -19.85 2.61 1.52
CA PRO A 39 -20.39 3.78 0.83
C PRO A 39 -21.13 4.78 1.71
N LEU A 40 -21.47 4.44 2.94
CA LEU A 40 -22.45 5.16 3.77
C LEU A 40 -21.86 5.85 5.00
N ILE A 41 -20.52 5.94 5.11
CA ILE A 41 -19.86 6.59 6.24
C ILE A 41 -19.43 8.00 5.81
N PRO A 42 -19.87 9.07 6.51
CA PRO A 42 -19.41 10.42 6.24
C PRO A 42 -17.88 10.52 6.30
N GLU A 43 -17.28 11.21 5.34
CA GLU A 43 -15.82 11.32 5.23
C GLU A 43 -15.18 12.00 6.44
N GLU A 44 -15.92 12.83 7.17
CA GLU A 44 -15.46 13.55 8.36
C GLU A 44 -15.28 12.65 9.59
N TRP A 45 -15.89 11.47 9.58
CA TRP A 45 -15.86 10.53 10.70
C TRP A 45 -14.65 9.60 10.59
N PHE A 46 -14.72 8.68 9.64
CA PHE A 46 -13.68 7.72 9.30
C PHE A 46 -14.03 7.06 7.96
N SER A 47 -13.03 6.51 7.28
CA SER A 47 -13.24 5.57 6.19
C SER A 47 -13.29 4.16 6.75
N LEU A 48 -14.11 3.30 6.16
CA LEU A 48 -14.11 1.86 6.41
C LEU A 48 -13.98 1.15 5.06
N ALA A 49 -13.12 0.15 4.98
CA ALA A 49 -12.97 -0.65 3.79
C ALA A 49 -12.75 -2.12 4.15
N ALA A 50 -13.09 -2.99 3.21
CA ALA A 50 -12.70 -4.39 3.23
C ALA A 50 -11.87 -4.68 1.98
N GLY A 51 -10.88 -5.55 2.09
CA GLY A 51 -10.05 -5.90 0.95
C GLY A 51 -9.54 -7.32 1.01
N VAL A 52 -9.04 -7.77 -0.14
CA VAL A 52 -8.34 -9.03 -0.32
C VAL A 52 -7.01 -8.74 -0.99
N GLN A 53 -5.92 -9.29 -0.45
CA GLN A 53 -4.57 -9.17 -1.03
C GLN A 53 -4.10 -10.50 -1.59
N ASP A 54 -3.16 -10.41 -2.53
CA ASP A 54 -2.44 -11.51 -3.17
C ASP A 54 -3.30 -12.51 -3.97
N LEU A 55 -4.36 -12.00 -4.61
CA LEU A 55 -5.17 -12.71 -5.59
C LEU A 55 -4.34 -13.12 -6.82
N GLY A 56 -3.84 -14.36 -6.83
CA GLY A 56 -3.11 -14.97 -7.94
C GLY A 56 -1.60 -15.13 -7.71
N GLY A 57 -1.00 -16.03 -8.51
CA GLY A 57 0.40 -16.46 -8.41
C GLY A 57 0.52 -17.95 -8.78
N GLU A 58 1.70 -18.45 -9.13
CA GLU A 58 1.88 -19.89 -9.45
C GLU A 58 1.68 -20.80 -8.23
N ALA A 59 1.57 -20.19 -7.04
CA ALA A 59 1.15 -20.83 -5.80
C ALA A 59 -0.06 -20.03 -5.23
N ASN A 60 -1.28 -20.55 -5.42
CA ASN A 60 -2.54 -19.96 -4.90
C ASN A 60 -2.64 -20.14 -3.36
N PHE A 61 -1.74 -19.53 -2.60
CA PHE A 61 -1.59 -19.75 -1.15
C PHE A 61 -1.61 -18.46 -0.33
N PHE A 62 -2.17 -17.37 -0.87
CA PHE A 62 -2.17 -16.07 -0.21
C PHE A 62 -3.49 -15.34 -0.43
N ASP A 63 -4.53 -15.74 0.31
CA ASP A 63 -5.73 -14.94 0.48
C ASP A 63 -5.64 -14.31 1.88
N ALA A 64 -5.29 -13.02 1.97
CA ALA A 64 -5.47 -12.26 3.20
C ALA A 64 -6.70 -11.37 3.02
N THR A 65 -7.78 -11.71 3.71
CA THR A 65 -8.97 -10.84 3.80
C THR A 65 -8.81 -9.93 4.99
N TYR A 66 -9.15 -8.66 4.84
CA TYR A 66 -9.04 -7.71 5.95
C TYR A 66 -10.13 -6.67 5.92
N ILE A 67 -10.37 -6.10 7.09
CA ILE A 67 -11.12 -4.87 7.27
C ILE A 67 -10.19 -3.79 7.82
N VAL A 68 -10.38 -2.55 7.40
CA VAL A 68 -9.56 -1.42 7.85
C VAL A 68 -10.43 -0.18 8.00
N ALA A 69 -10.23 0.53 9.10
CA ALA A 69 -10.74 1.86 9.32
C ALA A 69 -9.60 2.88 9.24
N GLY A 70 -9.87 4.05 8.66
CA GLY A 70 -8.89 5.12 8.53
C GLY A 70 -9.48 6.48 8.88
N ARG A 71 -8.63 7.40 9.34
CA ARG A 71 -9.02 8.78 9.61
C ARG A 71 -7.86 9.75 9.40
N SER A 72 -8.13 10.85 8.71
CA SER A 72 -7.21 11.98 8.60
C SER A 72 -7.56 13.07 9.60
N LEU A 73 -6.57 13.52 10.35
CA LEU A 73 -6.64 14.52 11.41
C LEU A 73 -5.58 15.60 11.13
N GLY A 74 -5.90 16.49 10.18
CA GLY A 74 -4.95 17.51 9.73
C GLY A 74 -3.71 16.87 9.09
N PRO A 75 -2.50 17.07 9.62
CA PRO A 75 -1.27 16.48 9.07
C PRO A 75 -1.06 15.00 9.46
N VAL A 76 -1.97 14.40 10.24
CA VAL A 76 -1.84 13.01 10.72
C VAL A 76 -2.88 12.12 10.05
N ASP A 77 -2.44 11.01 9.45
CA ASP A 77 -3.32 9.93 8.99
C ASP A 77 -3.17 8.73 9.92
N LEU A 78 -4.31 8.18 10.35
CA LEU A 78 -4.38 6.99 11.19
C LEU A 78 -5.11 5.88 10.43
N SER A 79 -4.64 4.65 10.60
CA SER A 79 -5.33 3.46 10.13
C SER A 79 -5.18 2.31 11.11
N ALA A 80 -6.25 1.55 11.28
CA ALA A 80 -6.28 0.35 12.09
C ALA A 80 -7.20 -0.68 11.45
N GLY A 81 -6.79 -1.94 11.45
CA GLY A 81 -7.52 -3.01 10.82
C GLY A 81 -7.24 -4.36 11.46
N TYR A 82 -7.95 -5.35 10.94
CA TYR A 82 -7.77 -6.74 11.31
C TYR A 82 -7.80 -7.58 10.05
N GLY A 83 -6.81 -8.44 9.89
CA GLY A 83 -6.69 -9.37 8.79
C GLY A 83 -6.85 -10.82 9.26
N ASP A 84 -7.28 -11.64 8.32
CA ASP A 84 -7.48 -13.08 8.46
C ASP A 84 -6.88 -13.72 7.19
N PRO A 85 -5.60 -14.15 7.26
CA PRO A 85 -4.93 -14.82 6.15
C PRO A 85 -5.16 -16.33 6.21
N ASP A 86 -5.22 -16.97 5.04
CA ASP A 86 -5.32 -18.43 4.92
C ASP A 86 -4.17 -19.20 5.58
N ILE A 87 -3.02 -18.55 5.80
CA ILE A 87 -1.85 -19.13 6.44
C ILE A 87 -1.51 -18.30 7.68
N GLU A 88 -1.61 -18.94 8.85
CA GLU A 88 -1.25 -18.36 10.15
C GLU A 88 0.25 -17.96 10.21
N GLY A 89 0.55 -16.94 11.01
CA GLY A 89 1.90 -16.40 11.22
C GLY A 89 2.43 -15.55 10.05
N ARG A 90 1.54 -15.03 9.19
CA ARG A 90 1.89 -14.19 8.03
C ARG A 90 1.51 -12.72 8.21
N TYR A 91 1.88 -11.91 7.22
CA TYR A 91 1.46 -10.50 7.11
C TYR A 91 -0.06 -10.38 7.23
N LEU A 92 -0.53 -9.49 8.10
CA LEU A 92 -1.95 -9.28 8.45
C LEU A 92 -2.62 -10.46 9.16
N ASP A 93 -1.88 -11.39 9.77
CA ASP A 93 -2.48 -12.33 10.71
C ASP A 93 -2.79 -11.62 12.04
N GLY A 94 -3.98 -11.02 12.10
CA GLY A 94 -4.47 -10.30 13.27
C GLY A 94 -4.52 -8.78 13.10
N ALA A 95 -4.31 -8.07 14.22
CA ALA A 95 -4.47 -6.62 14.27
C ALA A 95 -3.27 -5.88 13.67
N PHE A 96 -3.55 -4.97 12.74
CA PHE A 96 -2.56 -4.13 12.08
C PHE A 96 -2.96 -2.67 12.11
N GLY A 97 -2.01 -1.78 11.85
CA GLY A 97 -2.29 -0.36 11.77
C GLY A 97 -1.09 0.47 11.36
N ALA A 98 -1.34 1.73 11.04
CA ALA A 98 -0.30 2.69 10.69
C ALA A 98 -0.67 4.11 11.11
N ILE A 99 0.38 4.87 11.40
CA ILE A 99 0.33 6.30 11.66
C ILE A 99 1.25 6.97 10.67
N GLN A 100 0.74 7.96 9.94
CA GLN A 100 1.53 8.81 9.06
C GLN A 100 1.43 10.24 9.52
N TYR A 101 2.57 10.94 9.62
CA TYR A 101 2.61 12.37 9.89
C TYR A 101 3.28 13.11 8.72
N SER A 102 2.53 13.99 8.08
CA SER A 102 2.93 14.77 6.90
C SER A 102 2.74 16.27 7.17
N PRO A 103 3.74 16.94 7.76
CA PRO A 103 3.65 18.39 8.04
C PRO A 103 3.65 19.23 6.75
N VAL A 104 4.11 18.66 5.64
CA VAL A 104 4.17 19.28 4.32
C VAL A 104 3.74 18.26 3.27
N GLU A 105 3.29 18.73 2.11
CA GLU A 105 2.77 17.82 1.06
C GLU A 105 3.85 16.91 0.44
N TRP A 106 5.11 17.34 0.47
CA TRP A 106 6.23 16.66 -0.18
C TRP A 106 7.01 15.72 0.75
N ALA A 107 6.75 15.71 2.05
CA ALA A 107 7.45 14.85 3.00
C ALA A 107 6.60 14.47 4.21
N GLY A 108 6.84 13.26 4.69
CA GLY A 108 6.26 12.76 5.94
C GLY A 108 7.02 11.55 6.48
N VAL A 109 6.64 11.15 7.68
CA VAL A 109 7.10 9.93 8.33
C VAL A 109 5.94 8.97 8.46
N ILE A 110 6.23 7.68 8.41
CA ILE A 110 5.24 6.61 8.60
C ILE A 110 5.79 5.61 9.60
N ALA A 111 4.92 5.14 10.49
CA ALA A 111 5.14 3.98 11.31
C ALA A 111 3.96 3.02 11.11
N GLU A 112 4.24 1.74 10.93
CA GLU A 112 3.26 0.70 10.68
C GLU A 112 3.57 -0.54 11.53
N HIS A 113 2.53 -1.31 11.85
CA HIS A 113 2.63 -2.63 12.44
C HIS A 113 1.69 -3.55 11.67
N ASP A 114 2.20 -4.67 11.17
CA ASP A 114 1.49 -5.56 10.26
C ASP A 114 0.93 -6.84 10.89
N ALA A 115 0.80 -6.81 12.22
CA ALA A 115 0.51 -7.93 13.11
C ALA A 115 1.73 -8.79 13.50
N GLN A 116 2.82 -8.77 12.72
CA GLN A 116 4.04 -9.52 13.02
C GLN A 116 5.20 -8.59 13.38
N ASP A 117 5.44 -7.57 12.56
CA ASP A 117 6.57 -6.67 12.67
C ASP A 117 6.11 -5.20 12.64
N ALA A 118 6.76 -4.37 13.45
CA ALA A 118 6.69 -2.92 13.28
C ALA A 118 7.78 -2.38 12.34
N ARG A 119 7.44 -1.33 11.59
CA ARG A 119 8.32 -0.65 10.65
C ARG A 119 8.16 0.86 10.74
N ALA A 120 9.22 1.58 10.45
CA ALA A 120 9.19 3.03 10.33
C ALA A 120 10.03 3.52 9.16
N GLY A 121 9.55 4.58 8.50
CA GLY A 121 10.18 5.09 7.29
C GLY A 121 9.83 6.53 6.98
N LEU A 122 10.46 7.03 5.92
CA LEU A 122 10.19 8.33 5.33
C LEU A 122 9.41 8.16 4.04
N ARG A 123 8.52 9.12 3.77
CA ARG A 123 7.85 9.30 2.48
C ARG A 123 8.25 10.64 1.91
N LEU A 124 8.64 10.66 0.64
CA LEU A 124 8.92 11.88 -0.11
C LEU A 124 8.10 11.88 -1.40
N ASN A 125 7.58 13.05 -1.79
CA ASN A 125 6.89 13.22 -3.07
C ASN A 125 7.42 14.47 -3.78
N SER A 126 7.39 14.46 -5.11
CA SER A 126 7.57 15.70 -5.86
C SER A 126 6.42 16.67 -5.55
N PRO A 127 6.69 17.99 -5.44
CA PRO A 127 5.66 19.01 -5.33
C PRO A 127 4.59 18.87 -6.41
N LYS A 128 3.33 19.19 -6.07
CA LYS A 128 2.23 19.22 -7.04
C LYS A 128 2.53 20.23 -8.14
N GLY A 129 2.20 19.89 -9.39
CA GLY A 129 2.42 20.76 -10.55
C GLY A 129 3.84 20.78 -11.12
N LEU A 130 4.81 20.07 -10.51
CA LEU A 130 6.18 20.01 -11.04
C LEU A 130 6.29 19.19 -12.33
N LEU A 131 5.46 18.16 -12.50
CA LEU A 131 5.47 17.26 -13.65
C LEU A 131 4.20 17.43 -14.49
N PRO A 132 4.25 17.16 -15.80
CA PRO A 132 3.09 17.26 -16.68
C PRO A 132 1.98 16.28 -16.27
N PHE A 133 0.74 16.57 -16.69
CA PHE A 133 -0.45 15.73 -16.45
C PHE A 133 -0.80 15.49 -14.97
N GLY A 134 -0.35 16.38 -14.07
CA GLY A 134 -0.53 16.21 -12.63
C GLY A 134 0.26 15.04 -12.05
N ALA A 135 1.27 14.54 -12.78
CA ALA A 135 2.07 13.42 -12.32
C ALA A 135 2.88 13.77 -11.06
N GLN A 136 3.19 12.76 -10.25
CA GLN A 136 4.07 12.90 -9.10
C GLN A 136 5.04 11.73 -9.01
N VAL A 137 6.30 12.03 -8.69
CA VAL A 137 7.26 11.03 -8.23
C VAL A 137 7.04 10.83 -6.74
N LYS A 138 6.92 9.57 -6.32
CA LYS A 138 6.78 9.17 -4.92
C LYS A 138 7.96 8.27 -4.56
N SER A 139 8.53 8.47 -3.39
CA SER A 139 9.53 7.57 -2.85
C SER A 139 9.29 7.28 -1.38
N LYS A 140 9.72 6.09 -0.95
CA LYS A 140 9.75 5.70 0.46
C LYS A 140 11.10 5.10 0.80
N VAL A 141 11.58 5.37 2.00
CA VAL A 141 12.82 4.81 2.54
C VAL A 141 12.49 4.18 3.89
N LEU A 142 12.80 2.90 4.05
CA LEU A 142 12.69 2.21 5.32
C LEU A 142 13.87 2.61 6.21
N LEU A 143 13.57 3.08 7.42
CA LEU A 143 14.58 3.49 8.40
C LEU A 143 14.75 2.46 9.51
N TRP A 144 13.67 1.78 9.89
CA TRP A 144 13.66 0.81 10.97
C TRP A 144 12.65 -0.31 10.70
N ASN A 145 12.99 -1.53 11.13
CA ASN A 145 12.21 -2.74 10.98
C ASN A 145 12.46 -3.65 12.19
N GLU A 146 11.41 -4.14 12.83
CA GLU A 146 11.49 -5.02 14.00
C GLU A 146 11.96 -6.43 13.65
N GLY A 147 11.41 -7.02 12.58
CA GLY A 147 11.60 -8.42 12.21
C GLY A 147 12.97 -8.82 11.67
N ASP A 148 13.97 -7.94 11.75
CA ASP A 148 15.32 -8.21 11.23
C ASP A 148 16.35 -8.26 12.36
N SER A 149 16.63 -9.46 12.88
CA SER A 149 17.76 -9.70 13.80
C SER A 149 19.11 -9.91 13.11
N GLU A 150 19.15 -10.02 11.77
CA GLU A 150 20.38 -10.17 10.97
C GLU A 150 20.49 -9.09 9.86
N SER A 151 21.44 -8.16 10.08
CA SER A 151 22.06 -7.17 9.19
C SER A 151 21.26 -6.45 8.07
N ASP A 152 21.05 -5.15 8.29
CA ASP A 152 21.26 -4.04 7.32
C ASP A 152 20.48 -4.05 5.98
N ARG A 153 19.28 -4.67 5.94
CA ARG A 153 18.41 -4.61 4.75
C ARG A 153 17.77 -3.22 4.59
N ARG A 154 18.38 -2.40 3.72
CA ARG A 154 17.86 -1.07 3.35
C ARG A 154 16.88 -1.18 2.19
N PHE A 155 15.61 -0.94 2.47
CA PHE A 155 14.57 -0.87 1.44
C PHE A 155 14.31 0.57 1.01
N PHE A 156 14.34 0.80 -0.29
CA PHE A 156 13.86 2.03 -0.89
C PHE A 156 12.89 1.72 -2.03
N SER A 157 11.94 2.61 -2.24
CA SER A 157 10.99 2.53 -3.36
C SER A 157 10.92 3.87 -4.07
N VAL A 158 10.74 3.81 -5.39
CA VAL A 158 10.47 4.97 -6.24
C VAL A 158 9.34 4.57 -7.19
N GLY A 159 8.35 5.44 -7.34
CA GLY A 159 7.20 5.23 -8.22
C GLY A 159 6.72 6.53 -8.83
N ILE A 160 5.95 6.40 -9.91
CA ILE A 160 5.28 7.51 -10.59
C ILE A 160 3.78 7.33 -10.44
N SER A 161 3.09 8.39 -10.05
CA SER A 161 1.64 8.44 -9.89
C SER A 161 1.08 9.43 -10.90
N ILE A 162 0.13 9.00 -11.72
CA ILE A 162 -0.55 9.85 -12.70
C ILE A 162 -2.05 9.80 -12.38
N PRO A 163 -2.69 10.93 -12.05
CA PRO A 163 -4.14 10.94 -11.86
C PRO A 163 -4.84 10.73 -13.20
N PHE A 164 -5.85 9.85 -13.22
CA PHE A 164 -6.66 9.60 -14.41
C PHE A 164 -8.12 9.98 -14.11
N GLY A 165 -8.69 10.91 -14.87
CA GLY A 165 -10.05 11.42 -14.65
C GLY A 165 -10.04 12.90 -14.25
N ASN A 166 -11.00 13.67 -14.74
CA ASN A 166 -11.13 15.09 -14.39
C ASN A 166 -11.40 15.23 -12.88
N GLU A 167 -10.81 16.25 -12.27
CA GLU A 167 -11.31 16.76 -10.99
C GLU A 167 -12.81 16.99 -11.15
N ALA A 168 -13.63 16.43 -10.26
CA ALA A 168 -15.02 16.82 -10.20
C ALA A 168 -15.02 18.33 -9.98
N SER A 169 -15.47 19.09 -10.98
CA SER A 169 -15.80 20.50 -10.80
C SER A 169 -16.67 20.56 -9.56
N LYS A 170 -16.19 21.22 -8.50
CA LYS A 170 -17.09 21.76 -7.49
C LYS A 170 -17.89 22.83 -8.22
N ASP A 171 -18.99 22.42 -8.82
CA ASP A 171 -20.01 23.35 -9.26
C ASP A 171 -20.62 23.93 -7.97
N ASP A 172 -20.14 25.12 -7.60
CA ASP A 172 -20.84 26.00 -6.66
C ASP A 172 -22.22 26.30 -7.26
N THR A 173 -23.28 25.92 -6.56
CA THR A 173 -24.63 26.47 -6.74
C THR A 173 -25.29 26.66 -5.39
#